data_AF-A0A927F6B1-F1
#
_entry.id   AF-A0A927F6B1-F1
#
_cell.length_a   1.000
_cell.length_b   1.000
_cell.length_c   1.000
_cell.angle_alpha   90.00
_cell.angle_beta   90.00
_cell.angle_gamma   90.00
#
_symmetry.space_group_name_H-M   'P 1'
#
loop_
_entity.id
_entity.type
_entity.pdbx_description
1 polymer ?
#
loop_
_entity_poly.entity_id
_entity_poly.type
_entity_poly.pdbx_seq_one_letter_code
_entity_poly.pdbx_strand_id
1 'polypeptide(L)'
;MILQSLNELYDRLAEDKAYAISPPGFSPQKISFKIVIRLDGSFIPPQDARSPNDKGKLQNTLVEVPGGAKPSGAGVNPCFLWDNQTYLLGRQPEDKKSGFGIERFEAFRERHLALEKEIDCPEFSAVCRFLESWDPVNVETYPILNELGTGFGVFQIQGQKGYVHETPKIRNWWIKNQPREVSASRGQCLISGERDVEIARLHPKIKGVVGAQSAGASIVSFNDAAYESYAKTQSFNSPVSEDVAFRYGTALNALLTGPKSRDHRIRIGDTTCVFWTERQSAFEDVFADILGSGSHATDEVQDETQRERIERCLKAIQSGRGFVDDKAPVETPFYLLGLAPNAARLSVRFFLRSTIEELLKKLNAHLEDMKIVRQFENQTTKGRKPDPEFPAVWQLLNQSARVSDEVPPLLGGALTRAIVEGTRYPEALYGAVLRRIRADRTINYLRVAIVKATLVRNHQYEIPTMLDKSETTPAYLLGRLFSALEKTQEDALSGLNATIRDRFYSAASATPASVFPRLLRTYQHHLSKLNPGGKVVREKLVQEIIDPLESSGFPSQLNIKAQGLFAIGYYHQRKAFFTSKTENDES
;
A
#
# COMPACT_ATOMS: atom_id res chain seq x y z
N MET A 1 15.64 -13.94 5.16
CA MET A 1 15.36 -12.85 4.18
C MET A 1 14.30 -11.87 4.68
N ILE A 2 12.99 -12.13 4.64
CA ILE A 2 11.95 -11.14 5.05
C ILE A 2 12.11 -10.69 6.52
N LEU A 3 12.10 -11.64 7.45
CA LEU A 3 12.17 -11.33 8.87
C LEU A 3 13.54 -10.76 9.27
N GLN A 4 14.57 -11.12 8.52
CA GLN A 4 15.92 -10.58 8.70
C GLN A 4 15.98 -9.10 8.30
N SER A 5 15.49 -8.73 7.11
CA SER A 5 15.50 -7.33 6.68
C SER A 5 14.55 -6.44 7.50
N LEU A 6 13.48 -7.01 8.07
CA LEU A 6 12.65 -6.34 9.07
C LEU A 6 13.35 -6.18 10.44
N ASN A 7 14.17 -7.15 10.85
CA ASN A 7 14.98 -7.04 12.05
C ASN A 7 16.05 -5.95 11.92
N GLU A 8 16.73 -5.89 10.77
CA GLU A 8 17.69 -4.83 10.42
C GLU A 8 17.00 -3.46 10.35
N LEU A 9 15.79 -3.40 9.76
CA LEU A 9 14.98 -2.19 9.70
C LEU A 9 14.64 -1.63 11.10
N TYR A 10 14.45 -2.50 12.10
CA TYR A 10 14.10 -2.07 13.46
C TYR A 10 15.07 -1.01 14.01
N ASP A 11 16.38 -1.24 13.86
CA ASP A 11 17.39 -0.33 14.42
C ASP A 11 17.28 1.06 13.79
N ARG A 12 17.15 1.10 12.45
CA ARG A 12 16.95 2.32 11.69
C ARG A 12 15.70 3.08 12.13
N LEU A 13 14.58 2.37 12.32
CA LEU A 13 13.33 3.00 12.75
C LEU A 13 13.39 3.45 14.22
N ALA A 14 14.16 2.76 15.06
CA ALA A 14 14.35 3.11 16.47
C ALA A 14 15.18 4.39 16.66
N GLU A 15 16.10 4.68 15.75
CA GLU A 15 16.89 5.92 15.75
C GLU A 15 16.07 7.16 15.36
N ASP A 16 15.02 6.99 14.54
CA ASP A 16 14.16 8.08 14.09
C ASP A 16 12.90 8.21 14.97
N LYS A 17 12.89 9.27 15.79
CA LYS A 17 11.78 9.63 16.69
C LYS A 17 10.43 9.76 15.98
N ALA A 18 10.40 10.04 14.67
CA ALA A 18 9.16 10.15 13.90
C ALA A 18 8.39 8.81 13.82
N TYR A 19 9.07 7.66 13.95
CA TYR A 19 8.42 6.35 13.93
C TYR A 19 7.87 5.92 15.29
N ALA A 20 8.27 6.59 16.38
CA ALA A 20 7.84 6.29 17.75
C ALA A 20 8.01 4.80 18.12
N ILE A 21 9.15 4.21 17.75
CA ILE A 21 9.48 2.82 18.06
C ILE A 21 9.91 2.70 19.52
N SER A 22 9.27 1.80 20.27
CA SER A 22 9.68 1.48 21.63
C SER A 22 10.85 0.49 21.65
N PRO A 23 11.80 0.63 22.60
CA PRO A 23 12.87 -0.32 22.82
C PRO A 23 12.34 -1.67 23.34
N PRO A 24 13.13 -2.76 23.26
CA PRO A 24 12.74 -4.06 23.76
C PRO A 24 12.25 -4.03 25.21
N GLY A 25 11.11 -4.68 25.44
CA GLY A 25 10.43 -4.72 26.73
C GLY A 25 9.66 -3.46 27.11
N PHE A 26 9.47 -2.53 26.19
CA PHE A 26 8.53 -1.42 26.31
C PHE A 26 7.49 -1.49 25.18
N SER A 27 6.33 -0.86 25.39
CA SER A 27 5.33 -0.70 24.35
C SER A 27 4.62 0.66 24.44
N PRO A 28 4.17 1.22 23.30
CA PRO A 28 3.37 2.44 23.30
C PRO A 28 1.91 2.11 23.70
N GLN A 29 1.39 2.81 24.70
CA GLN A 29 0.01 2.65 25.20
C GLN A 29 -0.76 3.97 25.18
N LYS A 30 -2.07 3.87 24.93
CA LYS A 30 -2.98 5.02 24.88
C LYS A 30 -3.47 5.37 26.28
N ILE A 31 -2.77 6.28 26.93
CA ILE A 31 -3.04 6.75 28.30
C ILE A 31 -4.13 7.82 28.29
N SER A 32 -5.14 7.63 29.13
CA SER A 32 -6.27 8.55 29.28
C SER A 32 -6.22 9.34 30.59
N PHE A 33 -5.55 8.84 31.63
CA PHE A 33 -5.41 9.56 32.90
C PHE A 33 -4.05 9.37 33.56
N LYS A 34 -3.76 10.21 34.55
CA LYS A 34 -2.60 10.07 35.42
C LYS A 34 -2.99 10.23 36.89
N ILE A 35 -2.39 9.41 37.74
CA ILE A 35 -2.49 9.50 39.19
C ILE A 35 -1.27 10.29 39.65
N VAL A 36 -1.51 11.51 40.13
CA VAL A 36 -0.44 12.40 40.58
C VAL A 36 -0.28 12.25 42.10
N ILE A 37 0.86 11.74 42.52
CA ILE A 37 1.17 11.38 43.91
C ILE A 37 2.27 12.26 44.47
N ARG A 38 2.23 12.52 45.77
CA ARG A 38 3.32 13.12 46.53
C ARG A 38 4.25 12.02 47.05
N LEU A 39 5.45 12.41 47.46
CA LEU A 39 6.42 11.45 48.00
C LEU A 39 5.92 10.74 49.27
N ASP A 40 5.03 11.34 50.05
CA ASP A 40 4.42 10.70 51.24
C ASP A 40 3.32 9.68 50.89
N GLY A 41 2.96 9.50 49.62
CA GLY A 41 1.89 8.62 49.16
C GLY A 41 0.51 9.27 49.09
N SER A 42 0.35 10.50 49.60
CA SER A 42 -0.88 11.28 49.37
C SER A 42 -1.00 11.63 47.89
N PHE A 43 -2.21 11.71 47.36
CA PHE A 43 -2.43 11.99 45.94
C PHE A 43 -3.43 13.14 45.76
N ILE A 44 -3.41 13.74 44.57
CA ILE A 44 -4.44 14.69 44.14
C ILE A 44 -5.43 13.99 43.21
N PRO A 45 -6.67 14.49 43.06
CA PRO A 45 -7.66 13.88 42.19
C PRO A 45 -7.09 13.51 40.81
N PRO A 46 -7.47 12.34 40.24
CA PRO A 46 -6.98 11.89 38.95
C PRO A 46 -7.10 12.98 37.88
N GLN A 47 -6.05 13.14 37.07
CA GLN A 47 -6.00 14.17 36.03
C GLN A 47 -6.18 13.57 34.64
N ASP A 48 -6.83 14.31 33.76
CA ASP A 48 -6.91 13.98 32.33
C ASP A 48 -5.50 13.99 31.73
N ALA A 49 -5.15 12.92 31.02
CA ALA A 49 -3.89 12.82 30.29
C ALA A 49 -4.09 12.93 28.77
N ARG A 50 -5.32 13.11 28.28
CA ARG A 50 -5.64 13.25 26.85
C ARG A 50 -5.18 14.61 26.31
N SER A 51 -4.76 14.62 25.05
CA SER A 51 -4.39 15.84 24.31
C SER A 51 -5.40 16.13 23.18
N PRO A 52 -5.69 17.40 22.87
CA PRO A 52 -6.55 17.73 21.74
C PRO A 52 -5.86 17.37 20.41
N ASN A 53 -6.62 16.83 19.47
CA ASN A 53 -6.18 16.67 18.08
C ASN A 53 -6.35 17.98 17.28
N ASP A 54 -5.97 17.98 16.00
CA ASP A 54 -6.10 19.14 15.08
C ASP A 54 -7.54 19.69 14.95
N LYS A 55 -8.55 18.90 15.38
CA LYS A 55 -9.97 19.28 15.40
C LYS A 55 -10.49 19.63 16.80
N GLY A 56 -9.60 19.80 17.78
CA GLY A 56 -9.92 20.13 19.18
C GLY A 56 -10.51 18.97 20.00
N LYS A 57 -10.64 17.76 19.44
CA LYS A 57 -11.17 16.59 20.16
C LYS A 57 -10.07 15.94 20.98
N LEU A 58 -10.32 15.73 22.28
CA LEU A 58 -9.39 15.04 23.18
C LEU A 58 -9.18 13.58 22.73
N GLN A 59 -7.92 13.19 22.62
CA GLN A 59 -7.47 11.83 22.32
C GLN A 59 -6.47 11.37 23.37
N ASN A 60 -6.49 10.08 23.68
CA ASN A 60 -5.52 9.48 24.59
C ASN A 60 -4.10 9.74 24.11
N THR A 61 -3.24 10.12 25.04
CA THR A 61 -1.82 10.39 24.78
C THR A 61 -1.08 9.07 24.65
N LEU A 62 -0.23 8.96 23.64
CA LEU A 62 0.62 7.79 23.45
C LEU A 62 1.83 7.91 24.38
N VAL A 63 1.96 7.00 25.35
CA VAL A 63 3.07 6.96 26.31
C VAL A 63 3.77 5.62 26.19
N GLU A 64 5.10 5.65 26.18
CA GLU A 64 5.91 4.44 26.25
C GLU A 64 5.89 3.90 27.67
N VAL A 65 5.47 2.65 27.85
CA VAL A 65 5.35 2.03 29.17
C VAL A 65 6.07 0.68 29.23
N PRO A 66 6.51 0.24 30.43
CA PRO A 66 7.16 -1.05 30.61
C PRO A 66 6.25 -2.23 30.27
N GLY A 67 6.74 -3.18 29.48
CA GLY A 67 6.05 -4.41 29.09
C GLY A 67 5.23 -4.33 27.81
N GLY A 68 4.69 -5.47 27.39
CA GLY A 68 3.87 -5.61 26.20
C GLY A 68 2.36 -5.48 26.47
N ALA A 69 1.55 -5.63 25.41
CA ALA A 69 0.10 -5.75 25.56
C ALA A 69 -0.26 -7.00 26.38
N LYS A 70 -1.27 -6.89 27.26
CA LYS A 70 -1.73 -8.00 28.11
C LYS A 70 -2.00 -9.25 27.27
N PRO A 71 -1.50 -10.44 27.68
CA PRO A 71 -1.84 -11.70 27.02
C PRO A 71 -3.36 -11.89 26.97
N SER A 72 -3.86 -12.39 25.85
CA SER A 72 -5.26 -12.81 25.74
C SER A 72 -5.49 -14.04 26.62
N GLY A 73 -6.23 -13.86 27.72
CA GLY A 73 -6.57 -14.94 28.66
C GLY A 73 -7.35 -14.41 29.88
N ALA A 74 -8.02 -15.31 30.61
CA ALA A 74 -8.85 -14.97 31.78
C ALA A 74 -8.05 -14.76 33.10
N GLY A 75 -6.72 -14.80 33.04
CA GLY A 75 -5.84 -14.70 34.22
C GLY A 75 -5.67 -13.28 34.78
N VAL A 76 -5.25 -13.18 36.04
CA VAL A 76 -4.91 -11.92 36.72
C VAL A 76 -3.48 -11.54 36.36
N ASN A 77 -3.32 -10.49 35.55
CA ASN A 77 -2.03 -10.07 35.00
C ASN A 77 -1.86 -8.55 35.16
N PRO A 78 -1.41 -8.08 36.34
CA PRO A 78 -1.15 -6.66 36.58
C PRO A 78 0.08 -6.20 35.79
N CYS A 79 -0.07 -5.07 35.09
CA CYS A 79 1.04 -4.37 34.44
C CYS A 79 1.93 -3.68 35.48
N PHE A 80 3.10 -3.16 35.08
CA PHE A 80 4.07 -2.52 35.98
C PHE A 80 4.02 -0.99 35.84
N LEU A 81 3.51 -0.29 36.87
CA LEU A 81 3.37 1.17 36.95
C LEU A 81 2.40 1.84 35.95
N TRP A 82 1.62 1.04 35.25
CA TRP A 82 0.50 1.47 34.40
C TRP A 82 -0.54 0.36 34.36
N ASP A 83 -1.83 0.67 34.21
CA ASP A 83 -2.89 -0.30 33.90
C ASP A 83 -4.21 0.42 33.63
N ASN A 84 -5.31 -0.31 33.39
CA ASN A 84 -6.65 0.27 33.35
C ASN A 84 -7.19 0.56 34.77
N GLN A 85 -8.35 1.24 34.85
CA GLN A 85 -8.96 1.61 36.13
C GLN A 85 -9.27 0.40 37.04
N THR A 86 -9.51 -0.79 36.48
CA THR A 86 -9.78 -2.00 37.25
C THR A 86 -8.56 -2.44 38.05
N TYR A 87 -7.37 -2.45 37.44
CA TYR A 87 -6.13 -2.85 38.11
C TYR A 87 -5.52 -1.70 38.93
N LEU A 88 -5.55 -0.45 38.43
CA LEU A 88 -4.94 0.68 39.13
C LEU A 88 -5.73 1.15 40.35
N LEU A 89 -7.07 1.07 40.29
CA LEU A 89 -7.96 1.71 41.27
C LEU A 89 -9.03 0.77 41.82
N GLY A 90 -9.11 -0.48 41.35
CA GLY A 90 -10.10 -1.46 41.81
C GLY A 90 -11.50 -1.28 41.24
N ARG A 91 -11.64 -0.54 40.13
CA ARG A 91 -12.94 -0.30 39.50
C ARG A 91 -13.64 -1.60 39.09
N GLN A 92 -14.87 -1.77 39.55
CA GLN A 92 -15.72 -2.91 39.19
C GLN A 92 -16.35 -2.70 37.80
N PRO A 93 -16.05 -3.56 36.80
CA PRO A 93 -16.75 -3.52 35.52
C PRO A 93 -18.18 -4.06 35.65
N GLU A 94 -19.12 -3.45 34.92
CA GLU A 94 -20.55 -3.84 34.92
C GLU A 94 -20.77 -5.27 34.38
N ASP A 95 -19.93 -5.72 33.44
CA ASP A 95 -20.03 -7.01 32.78
C ASP A 95 -19.35 -8.17 33.55
N LYS A 96 -18.83 -7.91 34.75
CA LYS A 96 -18.07 -8.89 35.55
C LYS A 96 -18.72 -9.16 36.90
N LYS A 97 -18.44 -10.35 37.45
CA LYS A 97 -18.89 -10.76 38.79
C LYS A 97 -18.40 -9.76 39.86
N SER A 98 -19.18 -9.62 40.94
CA SER A 98 -18.79 -8.80 42.09
C SER A 98 -17.41 -9.22 42.65
N GLY A 99 -16.64 -8.24 43.11
CA GLY A 99 -15.27 -8.44 43.60
C GLY A 99 -14.21 -8.58 42.51
N PHE A 100 -14.60 -8.59 41.23
CA PHE A 100 -13.64 -8.68 40.12
C PHE A 100 -12.63 -7.53 40.14
N GLY A 101 -13.07 -6.29 40.36
CA GLY A 101 -12.18 -5.13 40.42
C GLY A 101 -11.19 -5.20 41.58
N ILE A 102 -11.67 -5.52 42.77
CA ILE A 102 -10.88 -5.63 44.00
C ILE A 102 -9.77 -6.67 43.84
N GLU A 103 -10.08 -7.87 43.33
CA GLU A 103 -9.10 -8.95 43.10
C GLU A 103 -7.93 -8.49 42.19
N ARG A 104 -8.21 -7.66 41.18
CA ARG A 104 -7.18 -7.18 40.23
C ARG A 104 -6.36 -6.04 40.82
N PHE A 105 -6.97 -5.17 41.63
CA PHE A 105 -6.27 -4.13 42.36
C PHE A 105 -5.32 -4.72 43.41
N GLU A 106 -5.77 -5.71 44.19
CA GLU A 106 -4.91 -6.37 45.18
C GLU A 106 -3.73 -7.06 44.51
N ALA A 107 -3.93 -7.74 43.38
CA ALA A 107 -2.81 -8.31 42.62
C ALA A 107 -1.83 -7.24 42.09
N PHE A 108 -2.33 -6.07 41.69
CA PHE A 108 -1.48 -4.94 41.30
C PHE A 108 -0.70 -4.40 42.51
N ARG A 109 -1.36 -4.23 43.65
CA ARG A 109 -0.77 -3.78 44.92
C ARG A 109 0.31 -4.74 45.39
N GLU A 110 0.00 -6.02 45.56
CA GLU A 110 0.94 -7.06 46.01
C GLU A 110 2.18 -7.10 45.11
N ARG A 111 2.00 -7.06 43.79
CA ARG A 111 3.11 -7.03 42.83
C ARG A 111 4.05 -5.86 43.09
N HIS A 112 3.54 -4.65 43.33
CA HIS A 112 4.39 -3.47 43.50
C HIS A 112 5.04 -3.44 44.89
N LEU A 113 4.31 -3.82 45.95
CA LEU A 113 4.86 -3.89 47.30
C LEU A 113 5.98 -4.92 47.43
N ALA A 114 5.86 -6.06 46.76
CA ALA A 114 6.91 -7.08 46.72
C ALA A 114 8.24 -6.57 46.12
N LEU A 115 8.18 -5.56 45.25
CA LEU A 115 9.34 -5.02 44.53
C LEU A 115 9.94 -3.77 45.19
N GLU A 116 9.31 -3.21 46.23
CA GLU A 116 9.71 -1.92 46.79
C GLU A 116 11.15 -1.91 47.29
N LYS A 117 11.54 -2.93 48.06
CA LYS A 117 12.90 -3.06 48.59
C LYS A 117 13.95 -3.33 47.51
N GLU A 118 13.56 -3.99 46.43
CA GLU A 118 14.47 -4.33 45.34
C GLU A 118 14.76 -3.11 44.45
N ILE A 119 13.73 -2.32 44.14
CA ILE A 119 13.84 -1.12 43.32
C ILE A 119 14.48 0.04 44.10
N ASP A 120 14.17 0.15 45.40
CA ASP A 120 14.77 1.12 46.34
C ASP A 120 14.79 2.55 45.78
N CYS A 121 13.65 3.04 45.30
CA CYS A 121 13.55 4.35 44.65
C CYS A 121 12.47 5.18 45.32
N PRO A 122 12.73 6.45 45.74
CA PRO A 122 11.74 7.28 46.42
C PRO A 122 10.42 7.41 45.66
N GLU A 123 10.50 7.55 44.33
CA GLU A 123 9.36 7.66 43.42
C GLU A 123 8.56 6.35 43.34
N PHE A 124 9.23 5.20 43.39
CA PHE A 124 8.56 3.89 43.42
C PHE A 124 7.89 3.65 44.77
N SER A 125 8.58 3.96 45.87
CA SER A 125 8.03 3.88 47.22
C SER A 125 6.83 4.81 47.43
N ALA A 126 6.78 5.95 46.74
CA ALA A 126 5.59 6.81 46.75
C ALA A 126 4.37 6.09 46.15
N VAL A 127 4.57 5.32 45.05
CA VAL A 127 3.51 4.49 44.46
C VAL A 127 3.09 3.39 45.45
N CYS A 128 4.04 2.73 46.11
CA CYS A 128 3.75 1.71 47.13
C CYS A 128 2.89 2.27 48.27
N ARG A 129 3.26 3.43 48.84
CA ARG A 129 2.46 4.10 49.88
C ARG A 129 1.06 4.49 49.40
N PHE A 130 0.94 4.98 48.17
CA PHE A 130 -0.37 5.23 47.57
C PHE A 130 -1.21 3.94 47.52
N LEU A 131 -0.65 2.85 46.98
CA LEU A 131 -1.34 1.57 46.86
C LEU A 131 -1.71 0.96 48.22
N GLU A 132 -0.96 1.25 49.28
CA GLU A 132 -1.31 0.84 50.64
C GLU A 132 -2.48 1.60 51.23
N SER A 133 -2.56 2.90 50.94
CA SER A 133 -3.57 3.81 51.49
C SER A 133 -4.87 3.89 50.69
N TRP A 134 -4.84 3.49 49.41
CA TRP A 134 -6.00 3.59 48.52
C TRP A 134 -7.05 2.51 48.84
N ASP A 135 -8.30 2.96 49.00
CA ASP A 135 -9.47 2.08 49.10
C ASP A 135 -10.25 2.10 47.76
N PRO A 136 -10.40 0.95 47.07
CA PRO A 136 -11.17 0.81 45.84
C PRO A 136 -12.59 1.39 45.87
N VAL A 137 -13.24 1.46 47.04
CA VAL A 137 -14.58 2.06 47.19
C VAL A 137 -14.60 3.53 46.76
N ASN A 138 -13.46 4.22 46.87
CA ASN A 138 -13.35 5.63 46.52
C ASN A 138 -13.29 5.89 45.02
N VAL A 139 -13.18 4.87 44.16
CA VAL A 139 -13.05 5.07 42.70
C VAL A 139 -14.22 5.83 42.09
N GLU A 140 -15.44 5.58 42.58
CA GLU A 140 -16.68 6.22 42.09
C GLU A 140 -16.83 7.67 42.57
N THR A 141 -15.99 8.12 43.51
CA THR A 141 -16.03 9.51 44.01
C THR A 141 -15.41 10.53 43.06
N TYR A 142 -14.77 10.08 41.98
CA TYR A 142 -14.07 10.94 41.02
C TYR A 142 -14.76 10.93 39.63
N PRO A 143 -15.62 11.92 39.32
CA PRO A 143 -16.42 11.94 38.08
C PRO A 143 -15.59 11.83 36.80
N ILE A 144 -14.38 12.41 36.79
CA ILE A 144 -13.47 12.37 35.64
C ILE A 144 -13.16 10.93 35.21
N LEU A 145 -13.08 9.97 36.14
CA LEU A 145 -12.80 8.57 35.81
C LEU A 145 -13.96 7.92 35.05
N ASN A 146 -15.20 8.35 35.30
CA ASN A 146 -16.39 7.87 34.58
C ASN A 146 -16.34 8.33 33.12
N GLU A 147 -15.94 9.58 32.88
CA GLU A 147 -15.80 10.14 31.52
C GLU A 147 -14.69 9.48 30.69
N LEU A 148 -13.70 8.88 31.37
CA LEU A 148 -12.53 8.25 30.76
C LEU A 148 -12.74 6.76 30.45
N GLY A 149 -13.81 6.15 30.97
CA GLY A 149 -14.20 4.76 30.72
C GLY A 149 -13.11 3.74 31.09
N THR A 150 -12.83 2.79 30.19
CA THR A 150 -11.86 1.69 30.43
C THR A 150 -10.41 2.03 30.01
N GLY A 151 -10.09 3.32 29.89
CA GLY A 151 -8.76 3.75 29.47
C GLY A 151 -7.63 3.39 30.46
N PHE A 152 -6.39 3.52 29.99
CA PHE A 152 -5.18 3.22 30.75
C PHE A 152 -4.66 4.46 31.49
N GLY A 153 -4.06 4.25 32.67
CA GLY A 153 -3.45 5.27 33.49
C GLY A 153 -1.99 4.99 33.83
N VAL A 154 -1.31 6.03 34.30
CA VAL A 154 0.11 6.02 34.74
C VAL A 154 0.28 6.85 36.02
N PHE A 155 1.40 6.66 36.72
CA PHE A 155 1.75 7.46 37.90
C PHE A 155 2.70 8.62 37.57
N GLN A 156 2.53 9.75 38.26
CA GLN A 156 3.41 10.92 38.17
C GLN A 156 3.67 11.50 39.57
N ILE A 157 4.90 11.88 39.87
CA ILE A 157 5.22 12.59 41.11
C ILE A 157 4.82 14.07 40.97
N GLN A 158 4.18 14.62 42.01
CA GLN A 158 3.79 16.03 42.04
C GLN A 158 5.01 16.94 41.81
N GLY A 159 4.88 17.87 40.86
CA GLY A 159 5.95 18.80 40.49
C GLY A 159 6.96 18.25 39.47
N GLN A 160 6.89 16.96 39.11
CA GLN A 160 7.73 16.37 38.05
C GLN A 160 6.97 16.32 36.72
N LYS A 161 7.70 16.51 35.61
CA LYS A 161 7.13 16.41 34.26
C LYS A 161 7.00 14.97 33.76
N GLY A 162 7.95 14.11 34.12
CA GLY A 162 7.96 12.70 33.71
C GLY A 162 6.98 11.85 34.52
N TYR A 163 6.79 10.62 34.05
CA TYR A 163 6.05 9.58 34.75
C TYR A 163 6.99 8.74 35.62
N VAL A 164 6.46 8.10 36.67
CA VAL A 164 7.27 7.32 37.62
C VAL A 164 8.09 6.25 36.90
N HIS A 165 7.50 5.53 35.93
CA HIS A 165 8.19 4.48 35.17
C HIS A 165 9.34 4.98 34.27
N GLU A 166 9.44 6.29 34.02
CA GLU A 166 10.53 6.90 33.26
C GLU A 166 11.76 7.19 34.14
N THR A 167 11.63 7.06 35.47
CA THR A 167 12.72 7.28 36.41
C THR A 167 13.90 6.35 36.07
N PRO A 168 15.13 6.86 35.88
CA PRO A 168 16.27 6.05 35.41
C PRO A 168 16.53 4.77 36.22
N LYS A 169 16.42 4.83 37.55
CA LYS A 169 16.61 3.66 38.42
C LYS A 169 15.55 2.57 38.14
N ILE A 170 14.29 2.97 38.03
CA ILE A 170 13.15 2.08 37.75
C ILE A 170 13.24 1.51 36.33
N ARG A 171 13.55 2.36 35.34
CA ARG A 171 13.72 1.95 33.94
C ARG A 171 14.86 0.94 33.79
N ASN A 172 16.00 1.18 34.42
CA ASN A 172 17.14 0.26 34.42
C ASN A 172 16.84 -1.05 35.14
N TRP A 173 16.10 -0.99 36.26
CA TRP A 173 15.65 -2.18 36.97
C TRP A 173 14.72 -3.03 36.08
N TRP A 174 13.75 -2.39 35.42
CA TRP A 174 12.83 -3.08 34.51
C TRP A 174 13.56 -3.81 33.38
N ILE A 175 14.53 -3.14 32.72
CA ILE A 175 15.32 -3.74 31.63
C ILE A 175 16.09 -4.96 32.11
N LYS A 176 16.65 -4.92 33.32
CA LYS A 176 17.41 -6.04 33.89
C LYS A 176 16.54 -7.21 34.34
N ASN A 177 15.35 -6.92 34.87
CA ASN A 177 14.44 -7.87 35.52
C ASN A 177 13.16 -8.12 34.70
N GLN A 178 13.24 -8.05 33.37
CA GLN A 178 12.11 -8.41 32.52
C GLN A 178 11.69 -9.85 32.84
N PRO A 179 10.38 -10.13 32.98
CA PRO A 179 9.89 -11.46 33.29
C PRO A 179 10.28 -12.43 32.17
N ARG A 180 11.29 -13.26 32.43
CA ARG A 180 11.67 -14.38 31.56
C ARG A 180 10.70 -15.53 31.81
N GLU A 181 10.11 -16.12 30.77
CA GLU A 181 9.29 -17.31 30.96
C GLU A 181 10.16 -18.43 31.57
N VAL A 182 9.73 -18.99 32.72
CA VAL A 182 10.47 -20.04 33.45
C VAL A 182 10.65 -21.32 32.60
N SER A 183 9.88 -21.47 31.52
CA SER A 183 10.00 -22.53 30.53
C SER A 183 10.58 -22.05 29.18
N ALA A 184 11.40 -21.00 29.17
CA ALA A 184 12.02 -20.51 27.94
C ALA A 184 12.94 -21.59 27.36
N SER A 185 12.49 -22.22 26.27
CA SER A 185 13.33 -23.11 25.48
C SER A 185 14.45 -22.28 24.88
N ARG A 186 15.69 -22.51 25.32
CA ARG A 186 16.87 -21.84 24.79
C ARG A 186 17.34 -22.59 23.54
N GLY A 187 17.78 -21.84 22.54
CA GLY A 187 18.19 -22.42 21.27
C GLY A 187 19.01 -21.47 20.43
N GLN A 188 19.19 -21.83 19.17
CA GLN A 188 19.78 -20.93 18.18
C GLN A 188 18.65 -20.16 17.46
N CYS A 189 18.78 -18.84 17.36
CA CYS A 189 17.90 -18.04 16.53
C CYS A 189 18.24 -18.25 15.04
N LEU A 190 17.24 -18.62 14.22
CA LEU A 190 17.41 -18.81 12.78
C LEU A 190 17.67 -17.52 11.99
N ILE A 191 17.39 -16.36 12.56
CA ILE A 191 17.54 -15.06 11.88
C ILE A 191 18.88 -14.41 12.22
N SER A 192 19.19 -14.24 13.52
CA SER A 192 20.46 -13.64 13.94
C SER A 192 21.63 -14.63 13.94
N GLY A 193 21.35 -15.94 14.02
CA GLY A 193 22.37 -16.98 14.16
C GLY A 193 22.91 -17.15 15.58
N GLU A 194 22.54 -16.26 16.51
CA GLU A 194 22.95 -16.31 17.92
C GLU A 194 22.48 -17.59 18.59
N ARG A 195 23.34 -18.16 19.44
CA ARG A 195 23.12 -19.41 20.16
C ARG A 195 22.81 -19.13 21.62
N ASP A 196 22.11 -20.07 22.25
CA ASP A 196 21.72 -20.00 23.66
C ASP A 196 20.90 -18.75 23.98
N VAL A 197 19.92 -18.45 23.12
CA VAL A 197 18.96 -17.35 23.29
C VAL A 197 17.56 -17.90 23.56
N GLU A 198 16.75 -17.15 24.29
CA GLU A 198 15.35 -17.52 24.58
C GLU A 198 14.52 -17.48 23.30
N ILE A 199 13.92 -18.62 22.95
CA ILE A 199 13.14 -18.76 21.72
C ILE A 199 11.69 -18.36 21.97
N ALA A 200 11.18 -17.47 21.11
CA ALA A 200 9.80 -17.01 21.15
C ALA A 200 8.83 -18.18 20.96
N ARG A 201 8.03 -18.45 21.99
CA ARG A 201 6.94 -19.44 21.90
C ARG A 201 5.86 -18.99 20.92
N LEU A 202 5.50 -17.70 20.95
CA LEU A 202 4.55 -17.07 20.06
C LEU A 202 5.17 -15.83 19.42
N HIS A 203 5.00 -15.70 18.11
CA HIS A 203 5.46 -14.55 17.35
C HIS A 203 4.43 -13.40 17.43
N PRO A 204 4.87 -12.13 17.29
CA PRO A 204 3.99 -10.98 17.41
C PRO A 204 2.87 -10.96 16.36
N LYS A 205 1.75 -10.38 16.77
CA LYS A 205 0.61 -10.11 15.88
C LYS A 205 0.89 -8.86 15.03
N ILE A 206 0.64 -8.99 13.73
CA ILE A 206 0.77 -7.93 12.75
C ILE A 206 -0.60 -7.30 12.51
N LYS A 207 -0.70 -5.99 12.73
CA LYS A 207 -1.93 -5.19 12.66
C LYS A 207 -1.98 -4.37 11.37
N GLY A 208 -3.17 -3.92 10.99
CA GLY A 208 -3.34 -2.98 9.87
C GLY A 208 -3.35 -3.59 8.46
N VAL A 209 -3.29 -4.92 8.34
CA VAL A 209 -3.56 -5.59 7.06
C VAL A 209 -5.06 -5.58 6.79
N VAL A 210 -5.47 -5.06 5.64
CA VAL A 210 -6.89 -4.96 5.28
C VAL A 210 -7.51 -6.36 5.20
N GLY A 211 -8.67 -6.55 5.84
CA GLY A 211 -9.37 -7.84 5.90
C GLY A 211 -8.83 -8.83 6.92
N ALA A 212 -7.76 -8.50 7.65
CA ALA A 212 -7.31 -9.28 8.82
C ALA A 212 -8.07 -8.86 10.09
N GLN A 213 -7.94 -9.67 11.15
CA GLN A 213 -8.53 -9.34 12.46
C GLN A 213 -7.97 -8.02 13.01
N SER A 214 -8.83 -7.24 13.68
CA SER A 214 -8.44 -5.94 14.29
C SER A 214 -7.37 -6.10 15.37
N ALA A 215 -7.36 -7.22 16.09
CA ALA A 215 -6.33 -7.59 17.05
C ALA A 215 -4.97 -7.96 16.39
N GLY A 216 -4.94 -8.11 15.07
CA GLY A 216 -3.80 -8.51 14.28
C GLY A 216 -3.78 -10.01 13.95
N ALA A 217 -2.98 -10.38 12.96
CA ALA A 217 -2.81 -11.74 12.48
C ALA A 217 -1.34 -12.17 12.54
N SER A 218 -1.08 -13.47 12.60
CA SER A 218 0.29 -13.99 12.68
C SER A 218 0.89 -14.23 11.31
N ILE A 219 2.14 -13.77 11.10
CA ILE A 219 2.94 -14.11 9.90
C ILE A 219 3.66 -15.45 10.06
N VAL A 220 4.08 -15.78 11.28
CA VAL A 220 4.62 -17.08 11.67
C VAL A 220 3.75 -17.62 12.81
N SER A 221 3.19 -18.81 12.64
CA SER A 221 2.38 -19.47 13.67
C SER A 221 2.22 -20.95 13.40
N PHE A 222 2.22 -21.75 14.46
CA PHE A 222 1.95 -23.19 14.45
C PHE A 222 0.92 -23.44 15.55
N ASN A 223 -0.23 -24.03 15.21
CA ASN A 223 -1.38 -24.15 16.14
C ASN A 223 -2.03 -25.53 16.14
N ASP A 224 -1.41 -26.53 15.51
CA ASP A 224 -1.95 -27.89 15.39
C ASP A 224 -0.79 -28.90 15.37
N ALA A 225 -1.06 -30.11 15.84
CA ALA A 225 -0.10 -31.21 15.94
C ALA A 225 0.49 -31.58 14.57
N ALA A 226 -0.29 -31.40 13.50
CA ALA A 226 0.15 -31.63 12.13
C ALA A 226 1.35 -30.74 11.70
N TYR A 227 1.63 -29.65 12.44
CA TYR A 227 2.75 -28.76 12.16
C TYR A 227 3.96 -28.97 13.09
N GLU A 228 3.89 -29.96 13.99
CA GLU A 228 4.97 -30.29 14.91
C GLU A 228 6.06 -31.09 14.20
N SER A 229 7.32 -30.77 14.47
CA SER A 229 8.46 -31.42 13.86
C SER A 229 9.61 -31.53 14.86
N TYR A 230 10.41 -32.60 14.79
CA TYR A 230 11.55 -32.82 15.70
C TYR A 230 11.20 -32.70 17.19
N ALA A 231 10.01 -33.18 17.59
CA ALA A 231 9.45 -33.04 18.95
C ALA A 231 9.30 -31.59 19.45
N LYS A 232 9.28 -30.61 18.53
CA LYS A 232 9.02 -29.21 18.83
C LYS A 232 7.57 -28.87 18.54
N THR A 233 6.97 -28.15 19.48
CA THR A 233 5.58 -27.69 19.39
C THR A 233 5.54 -26.19 19.16
N GLN A 234 4.41 -25.66 18.67
CA GLN A 234 4.23 -24.22 18.44
C GLN A 234 5.40 -23.61 17.61
N SER A 235 5.80 -22.37 17.91
CA SER A 235 6.82 -21.65 17.13
C SER A 235 8.25 -22.14 17.38
N PHE A 236 8.46 -23.06 18.33
CA PHE A 236 9.77 -23.69 18.50
C PHE A 236 10.22 -24.47 17.24
N ASN A 237 9.27 -24.84 16.36
CA ASN A 237 9.55 -25.41 15.03
C ASN A 237 10.32 -24.46 14.09
N SER A 238 10.22 -23.15 14.31
CA SER A 238 10.96 -22.11 13.58
C SER A 238 11.64 -21.21 14.60
N PRO A 239 12.73 -21.68 15.26
CA PRO A 239 13.26 -21.00 16.43
C PRO A 239 13.78 -19.61 16.08
N VAL A 240 13.10 -18.58 16.59
CA VAL A 240 13.49 -17.18 16.52
C VAL A 240 13.54 -16.67 17.95
N SER A 241 14.58 -15.93 18.30
CA SER A 241 14.70 -15.37 19.64
C SER A 241 13.56 -14.38 19.93
N GLU A 242 13.18 -14.23 21.19
CA GLU A 242 12.17 -13.23 21.61
C GLU A 242 12.51 -11.82 21.15
N ASP A 243 13.78 -11.41 21.25
CA ASP A 243 14.25 -10.10 20.78
C ASP A 243 14.00 -9.90 19.28
N VAL A 244 14.59 -10.75 18.44
CA VAL A 244 14.36 -10.69 16.98
C VAL A 244 12.87 -10.76 16.62
N ALA A 245 12.09 -11.60 17.32
CA ALA A 245 10.66 -11.69 17.10
C ALA A 245 9.96 -10.34 17.34
N PHE A 246 10.25 -9.72 18.49
CA PHE A 246 9.79 -8.38 18.82
C PHE A 246 10.22 -7.35 17.78
N ARG A 247 11.50 -7.33 17.40
CA ARG A 247 12.08 -6.35 16.48
C ARG A 247 11.41 -6.36 15.11
N TYR A 248 11.33 -7.52 14.45
CA TYR A 248 10.69 -7.58 13.13
C TYR A 248 9.20 -7.25 13.21
N GLY A 249 8.52 -7.65 14.29
CA GLY A 249 7.09 -7.41 14.48
C GLY A 249 6.78 -5.94 14.71
N THR A 250 7.61 -5.27 15.49
CA THR A 250 7.54 -3.82 15.75
C THR A 250 7.82 -3.04 14.46
N ALA A 251 8.89 -3.40 13.72
CA ALA A 251 9.21 -2.76 12.44
C ALA A 251 8.05 -2.88 11.43
N LEU A 252 7.50 -4.09 11.24
CA LEU A 252 6.40 -4.29 10.31
C LEU A 252 5.12 -3.55 10.73
N ASN A 253 4.80 -3.54 12.03
CA ASN A 253 3.66 -2.79 12.55
C ASN A 253 3.85 -1.27 12.39
N ALA A 254 5.07 -0.76 12.48
CA ALA A 254 5.37 0.64 12.25
C ALA A 254 5.09 1.04 10.80
N LEU A 255 5.50 0.23 9.83
CA LEU A 255 5.18 0.46 8.40
C LEU A 255 3.67 0.36 8.12
N LEU A 256 2.94 -0.52 8.81
CA LEU A 256 1.52 -0.76 8.54
C LEU A 256 0.56 0.21 9.25
N THR A 257 0.89 0.59 10.48
CA THR A 257 -0.01 1.30 11.41
C THR A 257 0.65 2.44 12.18
N GLY A 258 1.97 2.57 12.09
CA GLY A 258 2.71 3.61 12.79
C GLY A 258 2.43 5.03 12.25
N PRO A 259 3.01 6.05 12.89
CA PRO A 259 2.82 7.46 12.51
C PRO A 259 3.17 7.72 11.04
N LYS A 260 4.21 7.04 10.56
CA LYS A 260 4.76 7.12 9.20
C LYS A 260 4.17 6.09 8.23
N SER A 261 3.12 5.38 8.60
CA SER A 261 2.58 4.28 7.77
C SER A 261 2.12 4.70 6.37
N ARG A 262 1.65 5.95 6.18
CA ARG A 262 1.26 6.46 4.86
C ARG A 262 2.44 6.53 3.89
N ASP A 263 3.63 6.80 4.40
CA ASP A 263 4.86 6.96 3.62
C ASP A 263 5.42 5.60 3.17
N HIS A 264 4.97 4.48 3.76
CA HIS A 264 5.50 3.14 3.49
C HIS A 264 4.47 2.13 2.99
N ARG A 265 3.17 2.48 3.00
CA ARG A 265 2.08 1.54 2.76
C ARG A 265 1.25 1.95 1.57
N ILE A 266 1.07 0.99 0.66
CA ILE A 266 0.17 1.13 -0.49
C ILE A 266 -0.80 -0.05 -0.56
N ARG A 267 -1.95 0.18 -1.20
CA ARG A 267 -2.93 -0.87 -1.45
C ARG A 267 -3.01 -1.14 -2.94
N ILE A 268 -2.93 -2.42 -3.29
CA ILE A 268 -2.97 -2.87 -4.68
C ILE A 268 -4.02 -3.98 -4.78
N GLY A 269 -5.19 -3.62 -5.31
CA GLY A 269 -6.37 -4.48 -5.24
C GLY A 269 -6.73 -4.82 -3.79
N ASP A 270 -6.70 -6.10 -3.45
CA ASP A 270 -6.93 -6.64 -2.11
C ASP A 270 -5.64 -6.87 -1.30
N THR A 271 -4.46 -6.59 -1.86
CA THR A 271 -3.16 -6.80 -1.19
C THR A 271 -2.73 -5.53 -0.46
N THR A 272 -2.36 -5.67 0.82
CA THR A 272 -1.69 -4.60 1.58
C THR A 272 -0.19 -4.73 1.35
N CYS A 273 0.43 -3.73 0.74
CA CYS A 273 1.87 -3.74 0.48
C CYS A 273 2.58 -2.74 1.39
N VAL A 274 3.76 -3.12 1.88
CA VAL A 274 4.68 -2.22 2.56
C VAL A 274 6.03 -2.25 1.89
N PHE A 275 6.74 -1.13 1.92
CA PHE A 275 8.08 -1.02 1.36
C PHE A 275 9.02 -0.23 2.28
N TRP A 276 10.30 -0.51 2.14
CA TRP A 276 11.37 0.19 2.84
C TRP A 276 12.70 0.02 2.11
N THR A 277 13.65 0.89 2.41
CA THR A 277 15.04 0.79 2.01
C THR A 277 15.91 0.41 3.21
N GLU A 278 17.09 -0.19 2.94
CA GLU A 278 18.04 -0.54 4.01
C GLU A 278 18.53 0.69 4.79
N ARG A 279 18.67 1.83 4.11
CA ARG A 279 19.05 3.12 4.68
C ARG A 279 17.95 4.16 4.47
N GLN A 280 17.89 5.20 5.28
CA GLN A 280 16.93 6.29 5.07
C GLN A 280 17.14 6.89 3.69
N SER A 281 16.08 6.97 2.91
CA SER A 281 16.13 7.51 1.55
C SER A 281 14.95 8.43 1.28
N ALA A 282 15.18 9.52 0.58
CA ALA A 282 14.12 10.37 0.05
C ALA A 282 13.21 9.63 -0.95
N PHE A 283 13.65 8.47 -1.47
CA PHE A 283 12.83 7.61 -2.31
C PHE A 283 11.62 7.06 -1.54
N GLU A 284 11.79 6.74 -0.25
CA GLU A 284 10.69 6.22 0.57
C GLU A 284 9.56 7.26 0.70
N ASP A 285 9.92 8.53 0.85
CA ASP A 285 8.97 9.64 1.04
C ASP A 285 8.02 9.85 -0.16
N VAL A 286 8.40 9.42 -1.37
CA VAL A 286 7.65 9.71 -2.61
C VAL A 286 7.13 8.46 -3.31
N PHE A 287 7.66 7.28 -2.99
CA PHE A 287 7.33 6.06 -3.73
C PHE A 287 5.86 5.65 -3.58
N ALA A 288 5.26 5.87 -2.40
CA ALA A 288 3.84 5.61 -2.17
C ALA A 288 2.96 6.50 -3.06
N ASP A 289 3.29 7.80 -3.14
CA ASP A 289 2.57 8.78 -3.96
C ASP A 289 2.65 8.42 -5.45
N ILE A 290 3.83 8.04 -5.93
CA ILE A 290 4.05 7.70 -7.34
C ILE A 290 3.30 6.41 -7.73
N LEU A 291 3.36 5.34 -6.92
CA LEU A 291 2.60 4.12 -7.24
C LEU A 291 1.08 4.29 -7.05
N GLY A 292 0.67 5.15 -6.12
CA GLY A 292 -0.73 5.42 -5.79
C GLY A 292 -1.43 6.33 -6.80
N SER A 293 -0.80 7.45 -7.15
CA SER A 293 -1.41 8.52 -7.96
C SER A 293 -0.70 8.75 -9.30
N GLY A 294 0.42 8.08 -9.53
CA GLY A 294 1.14 8.19 -10.79
C GLY A 294 1.74 9.60 -10.98
N SER A 295 1.78 10.07 -12.23
CA SER A 295 2.21 11.44 -12.53
C SER A 295 1.24 12.52 -12.00
N HIS A 296 0.04 12.16 -11.55
CA HIS A 296 -0.87 13.14 -10.92
C HIS A 296 -0.56 13.40 -9.45
N ALA A 297 0.39 12.67 -8.85
CA ALA A 297 0.81 12.92 -7.47
C ALA A 297 1.25 14.38 -7.24
N THR A 298 1.86 15.02 -8.23
CA THR A 298 2.26 16.43 -8.18
C THR A 298 1.07 17.40 -8.08
N ASP A 299 -0.09 17.00 -8.59
CA ASP A 299 -1.32 17.82 -8.56
C ASP A 299 -2.08 17.68 -7.23
N GLU A 300 -1.84 16.59 -6.50
CA GLU A 300 -2.55 16.24 -5.26
C GLU A 300 -1.83 16.75 -4.00
N VAL A 301 -0.54 17.01 -4.10
CA VAL A 301 0.29 17.50 -3.01
C VAL A 301 0.27 19.03 -2.96
N GLN A 302 -0.07 19.57 -1.79
CA GLN A 302 -0.06 21.02 -1.53
C GLN A 302 1.31 21.53 -1.06
N ASP A 303 2.14 20.67 -0.48
CA ASP A 303 3.48 21.02 -0.02
C ASP A 303 4.46 21.08 -1.20
N GLU A 304 5.00 22.26 -1.46
CA GLU A 304 5.87 22.50 -2.64
C GLU A 304 7.16 21.68 -2.58
N THR A 305 7.72 21.46 -1.37
CA THR A 305 8.95 20.69 -1.22
C THR A 305 8.72 19.22 -1.58
N GLN A 306 7.61 18.66 -1.13
CA GLN A 306 7.21 17.30 -1.47
C GLN A 306 6.87 17.17 -2.95
N ARG A 307 6.19 18.17 -3.54
CA ARG A 307 5.93 18.23 -4.98
C ARG A 307 7.23 18.18 -5.79
N GLU A 308 8.22 18.99 -5.46
CA GLU A 308 9.53 18.99 -6.13
C GLU A 308 10.25 17.64 -6.03
N ARG A 309 10.13 16.95 -4.89
CA ARG A 309 10.71 15.60 -4.70
C ARG A 309 10.05 14.58 -5.60
N ILE A 310 8.72 14.63 -5.70
CA ILE A 310 7.95 13.77 -6.61
C ILE A 310 8.39 14.03 -8.06
N GLU A 311 8.48 15.30 -8.49
CA GLU A 311 8.92 15.66 -9.84
C GLU A 311 10.34 15.16 -10.15
N ARG A 312 11.27 15.31 -9.20
CA ARG A 312 12.63 14.77 -9.34
C ARG A 312 12.64 13.26 -9.49
N CYS A 313 11.84 12.55 -8.69
CA CYS A 313 11.74 11.10 -8.76
C CYS A 313 11.08 10.64 -10.07
N LEU A 314 10.03 11.32 -10.55
CA LEU A 314 9.43 11.05 -11.86
C LEU A 314 10.42 11.23 -13.01
N LYS A 315 11.25 12.29 -12.98
CA LYS A 315 12.35 12.48 -13.96
C LYS A 315 13.39 11.37 -13.87
N ALA A 316 13.73 10.92 -12.67
CA ALA A 316 14.64 9.79 -12.48
C ALA A 316 14.06 8.49 -13.05
N ILE A 317 12.77 8.23 -12.85
CA ILE A 317 12.05 7.11 -13.46
C ILE A 317 12.03 7.24 -14.99
N GLN A 318 11.77 8.42 -15.54
CA GLN A 318 11.77 8.66 -16.99
C GLN A 318 13.13 8.46 -17.66
N SER A 319 14.23 8.68 -16.94
CA SER A 319 15.58 8.41 -17.45
C SER A 319 16.13 7.03 -17.06
N GLY A 320 15.44 6.32 -16.16
CA GLY A 320 15.88 5.06 -15.57
C GLY A 320 17.10 5.17 -14.66
N ARG A 321 17.56 6.40 -14.34
CA ARG A 321 18.76 6.70 -13.55
C ARG A 321 18.68 8.09 -12.93
N GLY A 322 19.75 8.55 -12.28
CA GLY A 322 19.89 9.96 -11.89
C GLY A 322 19.02 10.40 -10.72
N PHE A 323 18.48 9.46 -9.94
CA PHE A 323 17.95 9.79 -8.62
C PHE A 323 19.14 10.15 -7.71
N VAL A 324 19.22 11.41 -7.30
CA VAL A 324 20.25 11.88 -6.39
C VAL A 324 19.61 12.05 -5.02
N ASP A 325 20.16 11.35 -4.05
CA ASP A 325 19.71 11.39 -2.67
C ASP A 325 20.93 11.50 -1.75
N ASP A 326 20.98 12.59 -1.00
CA ASP A 326 22.08 12.88 -0.07
C ASP A 326 22.14 11.87 1.08
N LYS A 327 21.03 11.17 1.36
CA LYS A 327 20.92 10.21 2.47
C LYS A 327 21.32 8.79 2.08
N ALA A 328 21.15 8.42 0.82
CA ALA A 328 21.33 7.04 0.37
C ALA A 328 21.80 6.96 -1.08
N PRO A 329 22.84 6.16 -1.37
CA PRO A 329 23.25 5.90 -2.76
C PRO A 329 22.18 5.08 -3.50
N VAL A 330 22.13 5.15 -4.83
CA VAL A 330 21.09 4.45 -5.63
C VAL A 330 21.22 2.92 -5.56
N GLU A 331 22.38 2.40 -5.18
CA GLU A 331 22.64 0.99 -4.93
C GLU A 331 22.00 0.50 -3.62
N THR A 332 21.40 1.39 -2.82
CA THR A 332 20.73 1.03 -1.57
C THR A 332 19.64 -0.02 -1.82
N PRO A 333 19.66 -1.14 -1.10
CA PRO A 333 18.62 -2.15 -1.20
C PRO A 333 17.23 -1.62 -0.87
N PHE A 334 16.29 -1.99 -1.72
CA PHE A 334 14.88 -1.70 -1.62
C PHE A 334 14.09 -3.01 -1.44
N TYR A 335 13.10 -2.98 -0.56
CA TYR A 335 12.25 -4.11 -0.21
C TYR A 335 10.78 -3.76 -0.41
N LEU A 336 10.02 -4.70 -0.99
CA LEU A 336 8.57 -4.58 -1.14
C LEU A 336 7.91 -5.90 -0.73
N LEU A 337 7.02 -5.84 0.27
CA LEU A 337 6.33 -6.98 0.87
C LEU A 337 4.83 -6.86 0.64
N GLY A 338 4.24 -7.84 -0.06
CA GLY A 338 2.79 -7.93 -0.29
C GLY A 338 2.12 -8.92 0.66
N LEU A 339 1.21 -8.42 1.50
CA LEU A 339 0.47 -9.20 2.51
C LEU A 339 -1.01 -9.30 2.15
N ALA A 340 -1.58 -10.48 2.34
CA ALA A 340 -3.00 -10.74 2.23
C ALA A 340 -3.55 -11.44 3.48
N PRO A 341 -4.80 -11.13 3.87
CA PRO A 341 -5.43 -11.78 5.00
C PRO A 341 -5.74 -13.25 4.69
N ASN A 342 -5.56 -14.12 5.68
CA ASN A 342 -6.04 -15.50 5.68
C ASN A 342 -6.54 -15.88 7.08
N ALA A 343 -7.76 -15.44 7.41
CA ALA A 343 -8.36 -15.57 8.74
C ALA A 343 -7.42 -15.05 9.85
N ALA A 344 -6.84 -15.96 10.66
CA ALA A 344 -5.93 -15.63 11.76
C ALA A 344 -4.44 -15.49 11.34
N ARG A 345 -4.12 -15.77 10.08
CA ARG A 345 -2.76 -15.75 9.51
C ARG A 345 -2.64 -14.73 8.39
N LEU A 346 -1.41 -14.30 8.13
CA LEU A 346 -1.08 -13.48 6.97
C LEU A 346 -0.37 -14.34 5.92
N SER A 347 -0.87 -14.29 4.70
CA SER A 347 -0.20 -14.88 3.54
C SER A 347 0.73 -13.86 2.91
N VAL A 348 2.01 -14.21 2.76
CA VAL A 348 2.96 -13.45 1.96
C VAL A 348 2.69 -13.77 0.49
N ARG A 349 2.14 -12.82 -0.26
CA ARG A 349 1.87 -13.00 -1.71
C ARG A 349 3.15 -12.88 -2.53
N PHE A 350 4.00 -11.94 -2.15
CA PHE A 350 5.31 -11.73 -2.76
C PHE A 350 6.20 -10.97 -1.79
N PHE A 351 7.52 -11.15 -1.97
CA PHE A 351 8.55 -10.35 -1.33
C PHE A 351 9.63 -10.08 -2.37
N LEU A 352 9.84 -8.80 -2.66
CA LEU A 352 10.86 -8.36 -3.58
C LEU A 352 12.02 -7.73 -2.81
N ARG A 353 13.23 -8.06 -3.25
CA ARG A 353 14.47 -7.38 -2.92
C ARG A 353 15.11 -6.91 -4.23
N SER A 354 15.41 -5.62 -4.32
CA SER A 354 16.12 -4.98 -5.45
C SER A 354 17.02 -3.87 -4.90
N THR A 355 17.59 -3.03 -5.76
CA THR A 355 18.13 -1.72 -5.38
C THR A 355 17.24 -0.60 -5.91
N ILE A 356 17.42 0.64 -5.42
CA ILE A 356 16.72 1.81 -5.98
C ILE A 356 17.05 1.94 -7.48
N GLU A 357 18.33 1.76 -7.86
CA GLU A 357 18.78 1.86 -9.24
C GLU A 357 18.08 0.82 -10.16
N GLU A 358 18.04 -0.45 -9.75
CA GLU A 358 17.35 -1.49 -10.51
C GLU A 358 15.85 -1.22 -10.62
N LEU A 359 15.23 -0.73 -9.55
CA LEU A 359 13.82 -0.37 -9.54
C LEU A 359 13.53 0.75 -10.53
N LEU A 360 14.35 1.81 -10.56
CA LEU A 360 14.22 2.91 -11.53
C LEU A 360 14.33 2.40 -12.97
N LYS A 361 15.28 1.51 -13.26
CA LYS A 361 15.42 0.87 -14.58
C LYS A 361 14.17 0.07 -14.96
N LYS A 362 13.57 -0.67 -14.03
CA LYS A 362 12.35 -1.47 -14.28
C LYS A 362 11.11 -0.60 -14.46
N LEU A 363 10.97 0.47 -13.68
CA LEU A 363 9.89 1.46 -13.85
C LEU A 363 10.04 2.23 -15.17
N ASN A 364 11.27 2.54 -15.58
CA ASN A 364 11.55 3.12 -16.89
C ASN A 364 11.16 2.18 -18.04
N ALA A 365 11.57 0.91 -17.96
CA ALA A 365 11.17 -0.08 -18.95
C ALA A 365 9.64 -0.21 -19.04
N HIS A 366 8.93 -0.13 -17.91
CA HIS A 366 7.46 -0.10 -17.89
C HIS A 366 6.89 1.11 -18.63
N LEU A 367 7.48 2.30 -18.45
CA LEU A 367 7.11 3.51 -19.17
C LEU A 367 7.32 3.37 -20.67
N GLU A 368 8.51 2.92 -21.09
CA GLU A 368 8.84 2.77 -22.51
C GLU A 368 7.93 1.74 -23.20
N ASP A 369 7.60 0.64 -22.53
CA ASP A 369 6.63 -0.34 -23.06
C ASP A 369 5.23 0.25 -23.28
N MET A 370 4.78 1.12 -22.36
CA MET A 370 3.46 1.77 -22.45
C MET A 370 3.43 2.99 -23.37
N LYS A 371 4.60 3.51 -23.75
CA LYS A 371 4.76 4.81 -24.39
C LYS A 371 3.98 4.89 -25.68
N ILE A 372 2.91 5.66 -25.68
CA ILE A 372 2.04 5.88 -26.84
C ILE A 372 1.53 7.32 -26.81
N VAL A 373 1.21 7.88 -27.97
CA VAL A 373 0.67 9.24 -28.07
C VAL A 373 -0.54 9.42 -27.14
N ARG A 374 -0.50 10.46 -26.32
CA ARG A 374 -1.58 10.79 -25.39
C ARG A 374 -2.79 11.35 -26.14
N GLN A 375 -3.99 11.02 -25.68
CA GLN A 375 -5.21 11.53 -26.27
C GLN A 375 -5.37 13.02 -25.92
N PHE A 376 -5.18 13.36 -24.64
CA PHE A 376 -5.26 14.70 -24.08
C PHE A 376 -3.97 15.06 -23.36
N GLU A 377 -3.16 15.96 -23.94
CA GLU A 377 -1.88 16.38 -23.34
C GLU A 377 -2.07 17.52 -22.33
N ASN A 378 -3.01 18.43 -22.61
CA ASN A 378 -3.33 19.56 -21.76
C ASN A 378 -4.75 19.43 -21.19
N GLN A 379 -4.99 20.12 -20.07
CA GLN A 379 -6.32 20.21 -19.49
C GLN A 379 -7.28 20.85 -20.51
N THR A 380 -8.36 20.15 -20.83
CA THR A 380 -9.34 20.67 -21.80
C THR A 380 -10.24 21.70 -21.15
N THR A 381 -10.81 22.61 -21.95
CA THR A 381 -11.81 23.61 -21.51
C THR A 381 -13.06 23.02 -20.84
N LYS A 382 -13.29 21.71 -20.96
CA LYS A 382 -14.38 20.97 -20.29
C LYS A 382 -13.95 20.28 -18.98
N GLY A 383 -12.81 20.67 -18.40
CA GLY A 383 -12.33 20.17 -17.12
C GLY A 383 -11.79 18.74 -17.13
N ARG A 384 -11.61 18.10 -18.30
CA ARG A 384 -10.95 16.79 -18.37
C ARG A 384 -9.47 16.95 -18.05
N LYS A 385 -8.99 16.16 -17.08
CA LYS A 385 -7.57 16.06 -16.73
C LYS A 385 -6.76 15.52 -17.91
N PRO A 386 -5.49 15.96 -18.07
CA PRO A 386 -4.59 15.38 -19.06
C PRO A 386 -4.35 13.90 -18.79
N ASP A 387 -4.03 13.14 -19.84
CA ASP A 387 -3.65 11.73 -19.69
C ASP A 387 -2.34 11.63 -18.88
N PRO A 388 -2.27 10.71 -17.91
CA PRO A 388 -1.09 10.57 -17.06
C PRO A 388 0.09 10.05 -17.89
N GLU A 389 1.25 10.67 -17.73
CA GLU A 389 2.49 10.19 -18.37
C GLU A 389 2.99 8.91 -17.69
N PHE A 390 2.84 8.83 -16.36
CA PHE A 390 3.06 7.62 -15.56
C PHE A 390 1.73 7.22 -14.92
N PRO A 391 0.92 6.35 -15.54
CA PRO A 391 -0.34 5.90 -14.97
C PRO A 391 -0.15 5.13 -13.67
N ALA A 392 -0.99 5.40 -12.68
CA ALA A 392 -1.03 4.60 -11.46
C ALA A 392 -1.54 3.19 -11.76
N VAL A 393 -1.09 2.20 -10.97
CA VAL A 393 -1.44 0.78 -11.18
C VAL A 393 -2.95 0.57 -11.16
N TRP A 394 -3.68 1.25 -10.28
CA TRP A 394 -5.14 1.14 -10.21
C TRP A 394 -5.85 1.71 -11.45
N GLN A 395 -5.30 2.75 -12.09
CA GLN A 395 -5.86 3.32 -13.33
C GLN A 395 -5.78 2.30 -14.47
N LEU A 396 -4.68 1.52 -14.52
CA LEU A 396 -4.48 0.43 -15.47
C LEU A 396 -5.44 -0.73 -15.19
N LEU A 397 -5.53 -1.16 -13.92
CA LEU A 397 -6.43 -2.25 -13.51
C LEU A 397 -7.90 -1.95 -13.83
N ASN A 398 -8.34 -0.70 -13.63
CA ASN A 398 -9.70 -0.27 -13.94
C ASN A 398 -10.05 -0.35 -15.43
N GLN A 399 -9.07 -0.43 -16.32
CA GLN A 399 -9.33 -0.67 -17.75
C GLN A 399 -9.77 -2.10 -18.06
N SER A 400 -9.60 -3.04 -17.12
CA SER A 400 -9.95 -4.45 -17.27
C SER A 400 -11.41 -4.78 -16.89
N ALA A 401 -12.11 -3.85 -16.25
CA ALA A 401 -13.45 -4.05 -15.67
C ALA A 401 -14.41 -2.90 -16.01
N ARG A 402 -15.70 -3.05 -15.69
CA ARG A 402 -16.69 -1.97 -15.84
C ARG A 402 -16.63 -0.97 -14.68
N VAL A 403 -16.45 -1.49 -13.47
CA VAL A 403 -16.29 -0.75 -12.21
C VAL A 403 -15.13 -1.35 -11.43
N SER A 404 -14.56 -0.59 -10.50
CA SER A 404 -13.35 -0.99 -9.75
C SER A 404 -13.51 -2.31 -8.98
N ASP A 405 -14.72 -2.60 -8.48
CA ASP A 405 -15.01 -3.80 -7.70
C ASP A 405 -15.07 -5.08 -8.55
N GLU A 406 -15.21 -4.95 -9.86
CA GLU A 406 -15.22 -6.07 -10.81
C GLU A 406 -13.80 -6.46 -11.28
N VAL A 407 -12.75 -5.77 -10.83
CA VAL A 407 -11.36 -6.11 -11.16
C VAL A 407 -10.99 -7.45 -10.50
N PRO A 408 -10.49 -8.45 -11.25
CA PRO A 408 -10.06 -9.71 -10.68
C PRO A 408 -9.01 -9.54 -9.56
N PRO A 409 -9.22 -10.10 -8.36
CA PRO A 409 -8.35 -9.87 -7.20
C PRO A 409 -6.86 -10.21 -7.44
N LEU A 410 -6.60 -11.22 -8.27
CA LEU A 410 -5.25 -11.67 -8.59
C LEU A 410 -4.49 -10.74 -9.56
N LEU A 411 -5.18 -9.90 -10.32
CA LEU A 411 -4.52 -9.04 -11.33
C LEU A 411 -3.71 -7.93 -10.68
N GLY A 412 -4.15 -7.37 -9.55
CA GLY A 412 -3.45 -6.26 -8.91
C GLY A 412 -2.03 -6.63 -8.47
N GLY A 413 -1.91 -7.72 -7.71
CA GLY A 413 -0.61 -8.24 -7.29
C GLY A 413 0.24 -8.68 -8.48
N ALA A 414 -0.35 -9.36 -9.47
CA ALA A 414 0.39 -9.85 -10.63
C ALA A 414 0.92 -8.72 -11.53
N LEU A 415 0.13 -7.67 -11.78
CA LEU A 415 0.57 -6.51 -12.55
C LEU A 415 1.68 -5.75 -11.83
N THR A 416 1.51 -5.49 -10.54
CA THR A 416 2.54 -4.79 -9.74
C THR A 416 3.84 -5.57 -9.76
N ARG A 417 3.77 -6.88 -9.54
CA ARG A 417 4.95 -7.74 -9.62
C ARG A 417 5.63 -7.62 -10.99
N ALA A 418 4.88 -7.68 -12.09
CA ALA A 418 5.44 -7.52 -13.43
C ALA A 418 6.14 -6.17 -13.64
N ILE A 419 5.59 -5.09 -13.08
CA ILE A 419 6.18 -3.75 -13.15
C ILE A 419 7.48 -3.69 -12.34
N VAL A 420 7.44 -4.10 -11.07
CA VAL A 420 8.54 -3.92 -10.11
C VAL A 420 9.64 -4.98 -10.28
N GLU A 421 9.35 -6.15 -10.84
CA GLU A 421 10.35 -7.17 -11.21
C GLU A 421 10.84 -7.04 -12.66
N GLY A 422 10.15 -6.29 -13.51
CA GLY A 422 10.47 -6.22 -14.95
C GLY A 422 10.13 -7.52 -15.70
N THR A 423 9.20 -8.33 -15.18
CA THR A 423 8.78 -9.60 -15.78
C THR A 423 7.60 -9.40 -16.74
N ARG A 424 7.19 -10.47 -17.43
CA ARG A 424 6.05 -10.45 -18.36
C ARG A 424 4.77 -9.98 -17.67
N TYR A 425 3.99 -9.13 -18.35
CA TYR A 425 2.68 -8.72 -17.87
C TYR A 425 1.70 -9.90 -17.80
N PRO A 426 0.70 -9.88 -16.91
CA PRO A 426 -0.32 -10.91 -16.87
C PRO A 426 -1.13 -10.94 -18.18
N GLU A 427 -1.07 -12.04 -18.94
CA GLU A 427 -1.86 -12.22 -20.18
C GLU A 427 -3.39 -12.06 -19.95
N ALA A 428 -3.85 -12.35 -18.73
CA ALA A 428 -5.23 -12.13 -18.33
C ALA A 428 -5.63 -10.64 -18.37
N LEU A 429 -4.71 -9.71 -18.07
CA LEU A 429 -4.96 -8.26 -18.16
C LEU A 429 -5.17 -7.87 -19.63
N TYR A 430 -4.29 -8.33 -20.52
CA TYR A 430 -4.39 -8.09 -21.96
C TYR A 430 -5.72 -8.58 -22.52
N GLY A 431 -6.09 -9.83 -22.22
CA GLY A 431 -7.36 -10.39 -22.64
C GLY A 431 -8.58 -9.66 -22.06
N ALA A 432 -8.51 -9.21 -20.81
CA ALA A 432 -9.58 -8.45 -20.18
C ALA A 432 -9.78 -7.07 -20.84
N VAL A 433 -8.70 -6.33 -21.09
CA VAL A 433 -8.75 -5.04 -21.78
C VAL A 433 -9.33 -5.17 -23.19
N LEU A 434 -8.90 -6.15 -23.99
CA LEU A 434 -9.46 -6.39 -25.32
C LEU A 434 -10.95 -6.79 -25.28
N ARG A 435 -11.37 -7.57 -24.27
CA ARG A 435 -12.80 -7.85 -24.05
C ARG A 435 -13.57 -6.57 -23.74
N ARG A 436 -13.04 -5.70 -22.86
CA ARG A 436 -13.67 -4.41 -22.53
C ARG A 436 -13.81 -3.51 -23.76
N ILE A 437 -12.73 -3.36 -24.56
CA ILE A 437 -12.76 -2.62 -25.82
C ILE A 437 -13.87 -3.15 -26.74
N ARG A 438 -14.02 -4.48 -26.89
CA ARG A 438 -15.09 -5.03 -27.74
C ARG A 438 -16.49 -4.82 -27.16
N ALA A 439 -16.61 -4.82 -25.83
CA ALA A 439 -17.89 -4.72 -25.14
C ALA A 439 -18.44 -3.28 -25.07
N ASP A 440 -17.59 -2.29 -24.81
CA ASP A 440 -18.00 -0.89 -24.65
C ASP A 440 -17.49 0.03 -25.77
N ARG A 441 -16.70 -0.50 -26.72
CA ARG A 441 -16.17 0.21 -27.90
C ARG A 441 -15.35 1.45 -27.54
N THR A 442 -14.81 1.49 -26.32
CA THR A 442 -13.96 2.57 -25.84
C THR A 442 -12.49 2.21 -26.05
N ILE A 443 -11.82 2.94 -26.94
CA ILE A 443 -10.39 2.81 -27.23
C ILE A 443 -9.71 4.10 -26.74
N ASN A 444 -9.30 4.10 -25.48
CA ASN A 444 -8.66 5.24 -24.81
C ASN A 444 -7.15 5.04 -24.67
N TYR A 445 -6.44 6.10 -24.28
CA TYR A 445 -4.99 6.09 -24.06
C TYR A 445 -4.53 4.90 -23.18
N LEU A 446 -5.09 4.74 -21.98
CA LEU A 446 -4.66 3.71 -21.03
C LEU A 446 -4.84 2.28 -21.55
N ARG A 447 -5.97 1.99 -22.22
CA ARG A 447 -6.23 0.67 -22.79
C ARG A 447 -5.23 0.32 -23.89
N VAL A 448 -4.95 1.28 -24.77
CA VAL A 448 -4.01 1.06 -25.87
C VAL A 448 -2.57 0.99 -25.35
N ALA A 449 -2.22 1.78 -24.33
CA ALA A 449 -0.93 1.68 -23.63
C ALA A 449 -0.72 0.29 -23.01
N ILE A 450 -1.73 -0.28 -22.34
CA ILE A 450 -1.66 -1.67 -21.81
C ILE A 450 -1.48 -2.70 -22.93
N VAL A 451 -2.24 -2.54 -24.03
CA VAL A 451 -2.17 -3.44 -25.19
C VAL A 451 -0.77 -3.37 -25.82
N LYS A 452 -0.23 -2.17 -26.04
CA LYS A 452 1.13 -1.95 -26.54
C LYS A 452 2.15 -2.58 -25.61
N ALA A 453 2.10 -2.25 -24.32
CA ALA A 453 3.08 -2.74 -23.35
C ALA A 453 3.13 -4.26 -23.28
N THR A 454 1.97 -4.93 -23.38
CA THR A 454 1.92 -6.39 -23.42
C THR A 454 2.51 -6.94 -24.71
N LEU A 455 2.19 -6.35 -25.88
CA LEU A 455 2.75 -6.80 -27.16
C LEU A 455 4.27 -6.60 -27.22
N VAL A 456 4.77 -5.47 -26.74
CA VAL A 456 6.22 -5.16 -26.68
C VAL A 456 6.91 -6.13 -25.71
N ARG A 457 6.55 -6.13 -24.42
CA ARG A 457 7.26 -6.90 -23.40
C ARG A 457 7.06 -8.41 -23.52
N ASN A 458 5.82 -8.88 -23.69
CA ASN A 458 5.53 -10.33 -23.66
C ASN A 458 5.75 -11.01 -25.01
N HIS A 459 5.61 -10.26 -26.10
CA HIS A 459 5.57 -10.82 -27.45
C HIS A 459 6.62 -10.22 -28.38
N GLN A 460 7.46 -9.30 -27.90
CA GLN A 460 8.62 -8.77 -28.61
C GLN A 460 8.23 -8.10 -29.94
N TYR A 461 7.08 -7.43 -29.97
CA TYR A 461 6.69 -6.59 -31.09
C TYR A 461 7.39 -5.23 -30.99
N GLU A 462 7.87 -4.72 -32.12
CA GLU A 462 8.26 -3.32 -32.25
C GLU A 462 7.03 -2.52 -32.64
N ILE A 463 6.62 -1.57 -31.78
CA ILE A 463 5.41 -0.78 -32.00
C ILE A 463 5.76 0.71 -31.84
N PRO A 464 5.50 1.55 -32.85
CA PRO A 464 5.81 2.98 -32.78
C PRO A 464 4.98 3.67 -31.69
N THR A 465 5.45 4.84 -31.24
CA THR A 465 4.72 5.68 -30.25
C THR A 465 3.57 6.45 -30.89
N MET A 466 3.68 6.74 -32.19
CA MET A 466 2.70 7.50 -32.96
C MET A 466 2.36 6.76 -34.26
N LEU A 467 1.50 7.36 -35.08
CA LEU A 467 1.16 6.82 -36.39
C LEU A 467 2.42 6.68 -37.26
N ASP A 468 2.82 5.44 -37.50
CA ASP A 468 3.73 5.08 -38.57
C ASP A 468 2.92 4.65 -39.81
N LYS A 469 3.18 5.30 -40.95
CA LYS A 469 2.54 4.97 -42.23
C LYS A 469 3.28 3.86 -42.99
N SER A 470 4.53 3.58 -42.62
CA SER A 470 5.34 2.52 -43.22
C SER A 470 5.03 1.12 -42.65
N GLU A 471 4.30 1.06 -41.53
CA GLU A 471 3.84 -0.19 -40.93
C GLU A 471 2.77 -0.87 -41.80
N THR A 472 3.13 -2.01 -42.39
CA THR A 472 2.29 -2.76 -43.35
C THR A 472 1.61 -3.99 -42.76
N THR A 473 1.74 -4.25 -41.45
CA THR A 473 1.08 -5.39 -40.81
C THR A 473 -0.44 -5.33 -41.02
N PRO A 474 -1.08 -6.38 -41.58
CA PRO A 474 -2.48 -6.32 -41.98
C PRO A 474 -3.42 -5.87 -40.86
N ALA A 475 -3.23 -6.35 -39.63
CA ALA A 475 -4.07 -5.98 -38.50
C ALA A 475 -3.98 -4.47 -38.15
N TYR A 476 -2.78 -3.89 -38.21
CA TYR A 476 -2.55 -2.47 -37.94
C TYR A 476 -3.18 -1.60 -39.04
N LEU A 477 -2.95 -1.95 -40.31
CA LEU A 477 -3.58 -1.30 -41.47
C LEU A 477 -5.11 -1.34 -41.40
N LEU A 478 -5.70 -2.49 -41.02
CA LEU A 478 -7.15 -2.60 -40.86
C LEU A 478 -7.68 -1.71 -39.73
N GLY A 479 -6.92 -1.55 -38.65
CA GLY A 479 -7.23 -0.58 -37.60
C GLY A 479 -7.24 0.86 -38.13
N ARG A 480 -6.19 1.24 -38.89
CA ARG A 480 -6.08 2.55 -39.55
C ARG A 480 -7.26 2.78 -40.50
N LEU A 481 -7.55 1.79 -41.35
CA LEU A 481 -8.66 1.83 -42.30
C LEU A 481 -9.97 2.06 -41.56
N PHE A 482 -10.27 1.26 -40.53
CA PHE A 482 -11.50 1.40 -39.75
C PHE A 482 -11.66 2.81 -39.16
N SER A 483 -10.59 3.39 -38.63
CA SER A 483 -10.57 4.77 -38.12
C SER A 483 -10.85 5.80 -39.22
N ALA A 484 -10.26 5.63 -40.41
CA ALA A 484 -10.51 6.51 -41.56
C ALA A 484 -11.96 6.43 -42.05
N LEU A 485 -12.54 5.23 -42.13
CA LEU A 485 -13.94 5.02 -42.53
C LEU A 485 -14.90 5.66 -41.51
N GLU A 486 -14.64 5.52 -40.21
CA GLU A 486 -15.44 6.14 -39.16
C GLU A 486 -15.37 7.66 -39.22
N LYS A 487 -14.15 8.21 -39.36
CA LYS A 487 -13.98 9.65 -39.45
C LYS A 487 -14.68 10.24 -40.68
N THR A 488 -14.67 9.51 -41.80
CA THR A 488 -15.43 9.90 -43.00
C THR A 488 -16.93 9.95 -42.73
N GLN A 489 -17.47 8.96 -42.00
CA GLN A 489 -18.89 8.97 -41.61
C GLN A 489 -19.22 10.19 -40.75
N GLU A 490 -18.39 10.49 -39.75
CA GLU A 490 -18.59 11.61 -38.84
C GLU A 490 -18.54 12.96 -39.55
N ASP A 491 -17.64 13.13 -40.51
CA ASP A 491 -17.52 14.37 -41.28
C ASP A 491 -18.64 14.54 -42.31
N ALA A 492 -19.22 13.43 -42.79
CA ALA A 492 -20.26 13.42 -43.82
C ALA A 492 -21.69 13.61 -43.28
N LEU A 493 -21.92 13.30 -42.00
CA LEU A 493 -23.26 13.23 -41.42
C LEU A 493 -23.33 14.01 -40.11
N SER A 494 -24.26 14.98 -40.01
CA SER A 494 -24.58 15.66 -38.75
C SER A 494 -25.60 14.85 -37.93
N GLY A 495 -25.50 14.90 -36.59
CA GLY A 495 -26.50 14.29 -35.69
C GLY A 495 -26.54 12.75 -35.67
N LEU A 496 -25.38 12.08 -35.78
CA LEU A 496 -25.29 10.62 -35.77
C LEU A 496 -25.77 10.00 -34.44
N ASN A 497 -26.73 9.07 -34.51
CA ASN A 497 -27.15 8.26 -33.35
C ASN A 497 -26.16 7.15 -33.00
N ALA A 498 -25.42 6.63 -33.99
CA ALA A 498 -24.41 5.59 -33.81
C ALA A 498 -23.40 5.61 -34.96
N THR A 499 -22.14 5.43 -34.64
CA THR A 499 -21.02 5.35 -35.59
C THR A 499 -20.80 3.91 -36.08
N ILE A 500 -19.96 3.73 -37.10
CA ILE A 500 -19.52 2.38 -37.49
C ILE A 500 -18.76 1.69 -36.36
N ARG A 501 -18.06 2.43 -35.49
CA ARG A 501 -17.40 1.86 -34.31
C ARG A 501 -18.40 1.21 -33.38
N ASP A 502 -19.51 1.89 -33.08
CA ASP A 502 -20.54 1.39 -32.17
C ASP A 502 -21.17 0.09 -32.68
N ARG A 503 -21.29 -0.06 -34.01
CA ARG A 503 -21.97 -1.20 -34.64
C ARG A 503 -21.04 -2.34 -35.04
N PHE A 504 -19.82 -2.04 -35.48
CA PHE A 504 -18.99 -2.98 -36.21
C PHE A 504 -17.62 -3.24 -35.59
N TYR A 505 -17.18 -2.51 -34.56
CA TYR A 505 -15.82 -2.67 -34.02
C TYR A 505 -15.50 -4.12 -33.63
N SER A 506 -16.40 -4.78 -32.89
CA SER A 506 -16.17 -6.15 -32.39
C SER A 506 -15.99 -7.15 -33.53
N ALA A 507 -16.75 -7.01 -34.61
CA ALA A 507 -16.66 -7.90 -35.77
C ALA A 507 -15.51 -7.51 -36.71
N ALA A 508 -15.24 -6.20 -36.89
CA ALA A 508 -14.11 -5.73 -37.69
C ALA A 508 -12.76 -6.10 -37.09
N SER A 509 -12.63 -6.09 -35.75
CA SER A 509 -11.40 -6.49 -35.07
C SER A 509 -11.22 -8.01 -35.01
N ALA A 510 -12.28 -8.82 -35.00
CA ALA A 510 -12.17 -10.27 -34.88
C ALA A 510 -12.24 -11.01 -36.23
N THR A 511 -13.11 -10.58 -37.14
CA THR A 511 -13.39 -11.22 -38.43
C THR A 511 -13.46 -10.18 -39.56
N PRO A 512 -12.33 -9.57 -39.97
CA PRO A 512 -12.33 -8.46 -40.93
C PRO A 512 -13.03 -8.77 -42.25
N ALA A 513 -12.79 -9.94 -42.85
CA ALA A 513 -13.33 -10.32 -44.15
C ALA A 513 -14.87 -10.25 -44.24
N SER A 514 -15.59 -10.49 -43.13
CA SER A 514 -17.05 -10.47 -43.13
C SER A 514 -17.67 -9.07 -43.03
N VAL A 515 -16.87 -8.05 -42.69
CA VAL A 515 -17.36 -6.71 -42.35
C VAL A 515 -16.80 -5.61 -43.26
N PHE A 516 -15.51 -5.64 -43.57
CA PHE A 516 -14.86 -4.58 -44.34
C PHE A 516 -15.46 -4.35 -45.74
N PRO A 517 -15.86 -5.38 -46.51
CA PRO A 517 -16.54 -5.16 -47.80
C PRO A 517 -17.82 -4.32 -47.65
N ARG A 518 -18.60 -4.56 -46.60
CA ARG A 518 -19.80 -3.77 -46.29
C ARG A 518 -19.44 -2.34 -45.89
N LEU A 519 -18.41 -2.16 -45.06
CA LEU A 519 -17.97 -0.84 -44.62
C LEU A 519 -17.46 0.01 -45.79
N LEU A 520 -16.70 -0.57 -46.71
CA LEU A 520 -16.19 0.11 -47.91
C LEU A 520 -17.34 0.55 -48.84
N ARG A 521 -18.38 -0.27 -48.99
CA ARG A 521 -19.59 0.15 -49.73
C ARG A 521 -20.28 1.35 -49.08
N THR A 522 -20.45 1.33 -47.75
CA THR A 522 -21.05 2.47 -47.03
C THR A 522 -20.15 3.71 -47.06
N TYR A 523 -18.84 3.53 -47.06
CA TYR A 523 -17.86 4.61 -47.15
C TYR A 523 -18.01 5.42 -48.43
N GLN A 524 -18.25 4.77 -49.59
CA GLN A 524 -18.49 5.49 -50.85
C GLN A 524 -19.69 6.45 -50.78
N HIS A 525 -20.74 6.08 -50.04
CA HIS A 525 -21.90 6.95 -49.82
C HIS A 525 -21.64 8.10 -48.84
N HIS A 526 -20.73 7.94 -47.87
CA HIS A 526 -20.33 9.02 -46.98
C HIS A 526 -19.36 9.98 -47.70
N LEU A 527 -18.44 9.41 -48.46
CA LEU A 527 -17.44 10.12 -49.23
C LEU A 527 -18.07 11.07 -50.26
N SER A 528 -19.17 10.69 -50.91
CA SER A 528 -19.89 11.55 -51.85
C SER A 528 -20.56 12.77 -51.21
N LYS A 529 -20.70 12.78 -49.87
CA LYS A 529 -21.28 13.90 -49.10
C LYS A 529 -20.22 14.87 -48.56
N LEU A 530 -18.93 14.55 -48.70
CA LEU A 530 -17.86 15.47 -48.35
C LEU A 530 -17.68 16.54 -49.44
N ASN A 531 -17.05 17.66 -49.08
CA ASN A 531 -16.60 18.65 -50.04
C ASN A 531 -15.52 18.06 -50.98
N PRO A 532 -15.30 18.62 -52.18
CA PRO A 532 -14.35 18.06 -53.16
C PRO A 532 -12.93 17.85 -52.60
N GLY A 533 -12.42 18.82 -51.82
CA GLY A 533 -11.10 18.70 -51.18
C GLY A 533 -11.04 17.57 -50.15
N GLY A 534 -12.03 17.49 -49.25
CA GLY A 534 -12.11 16.43 -48.24
C GLY A 534 -12.28 15.04 -48.85
N LYS A 535 -13.01 14.94 -49.97
CA LYS A 535 -13.14 13.70 -50.75
C LYS A 535 -11.78 13.22 -51.25
N VAL A 536 -11.03 14.07 -51.94
CA VAL A 536 -9.70 13.72 -52.50
C VAL A 536 -8.72 13.32 -51.39
N VAL A 537 -8.69 14.06 -50.28
CA VAL A 537 -7.81 13.75 -49.13
C VAL A 537 -8.15 12.37 -48.55
N ARG A 538 -9.45 12.08 -48.40
CA ARG A 538 -9.89 10.81 -47.82
C ARG A 538 -9.67 9.62 -48.74
N GLU A 539 -9.93 9.78 -50.05
CA GLU A 539 -9.61 8.76 -51.06
C GLU A 539 -8.13 8.42 -51.05
N LYS A 540 -7.25 9.43 -51.07
CA LYS A 540 -5.79 9.22 -51.00
C LYS A 540 -5.37 8.45 -49.76
N LEU A 541 -5.93 8.78 -48.59
CA LEU A 541 -5.63 8.07 -47.35
C LEU A 541 -6.12 6.62 -47.37
N VAL A 542 -7.34 6.37 -47.83
CA VAL A 542 -7.89 5.01 -47.89
C VAL A 542 -7.12 4.16 -48.91
N GLN A 543 -6.75 4.72 -50.06
CA GLN A 543 -5.91 4.05 -51.04
C GLN A 543 -4.54 3.69 -50.45
N GLU A 544 -3.87 4.66 -49.80
CA GLU A 544 -2.57 4.44 -49.12
C GLU A 544 -2.61 3.27 -48.12
N ILE A 545 -3.73 3.10 -47.41
CA ILE A 545 -3.89 2.01 -46.43
C ILE A 545 -4.25 0.68 -47.10
N ILE A 546 -4.99 0.69 -48.21
CA ILE A 546 -5.46 -0.52 -48.90
C ILE A 546 -4.38 -1.09 -49.83
N ASP A 547 -3.55 -0.27 -50.47
CA ASP A 547 -2.53 -0.72 -51.43
C ASP A 547 -1.65 -1.86 -50.88
N PRO A 548 -1.11 -1.79 -49.64
CA PRO A 548 -0.32 -2.89 -49.09
C PRO A 548 -1.17 -4.13 -48.75
N LEU A 549 -2.47 -3.96 -48.48
CA LEU A 549 -3.40 -5.06 -48.16
C LEU A 549 -3.78 -5.89 -49.40
N GLU A 550 -3.76 -5.31 -50.60
CA GLU A 550 -4.22 -6.00 -51.84
C GLU A 550 -3.51 -7.33 -52.08
N SER A 551 -2.22 -7.42 -51.74
CA SER A 551 -1.43 -8.65 -51.85
C SER A 551 -1.89 -9.78 -50.93
N SER A 552 -2.57 -9.46 -49.83
CA SER A 552 -2.95 -10.40 -48.76
C SER A 552 -4.47 -10.58 -48.58
N GLY A 553 -5.27 -9.65 -49.12
CA GLY A 553 -6.71 -9.60 -48.95
C GLY A 553 -7.15 -9.32 -47.50
N PHE A 554 -8.46 -9.38 -47.25
CA PHE A 554 -8.98 -9.28 -45.89
C PHE A 554 -8.86 -10.63 -45.16
N PRO A 555 -8.16 -10.70 -44.02
CA PRO A 555 -8.05 -11.94 -43.26
C PRO A 555 -9.42 -12.36 -42.71
N SER A 556 -9.66 -13.67 -42.73
CA SER A 556 -10.92 -14.25 -42.22
C SER A 556 -11.08 -14.06 -40.72
N GLN A 557 -9.98 -14.17 -39.97
CA GLN A 557 -9.94 -14.01 -38.53
C GLN A 557 -8.63 -13.34 -38.08
N LEU A 558 -8.70 -12.53 -37.03
CA LEU A 558 -7.53 -12.01 -36.32
C LEU A 558 -7.41 -12.68 -34.95
N ASN A 559 -6.24 -13.24 -34.66
CA ASN A 559 -5.94 -13.75 -33.32
C ASN A 559 -5.89 -12.60 -32.30
N ILE A 560 -5.79 -12.94 -31.01
CA ILE A 560 -5.88 -11.93 -29.94
C ILE A 560 -4.75 -10.88 -30.00
N LYS A 561 -3.55 -11.26 -30.47
CA LYS A 561 -2.41 -10.34 -30.64
C LYS A 561 -2.66 -9.34 -31.76
N ALA A 562 -3.13 -9.86 -32.90
CA ALA A 562 -3.52 -9.07 -34.05
C ALA A 562 -4.71 -8.13 -33.74
N GLN A 563 -5.66 -8.57 -32.91
CA GLN A 563 -6.72 -7.70 -32.38
C GLN A 563 -6.15 -6.51 -31.57
N GLY A 564 -5.04 -6.71 -30.85
CA GLY A 564 -4.31 -5.62 -30.20
C GLY A 564 -3.69 -4.64 -31.20
N LEU A 565 -2.99 -5.14 -32.23
CA LEU A 565 -2.44 -4.28 -33.29
C LEU A 565 -3.51 -3.48 -34.03
N PHE A 566 -4.68 -4.08 -34.26
CA PHE A 566 -5.85 -3.38 -34.79
C PHE A 566 -6.27 -2.21 -33.90
N ALA A 567 -6.35 -2.41 -32.58
CA ALA A 567 -6.70 -1.35 -31.64
C ALA A 567 -5.66 -0.22 -31.64
N ILE A 568 -4.37 -0.55 -31.71
CA ILE A 568 -3.27 0.43 -31.78
C ILE A 568 -3.34 1.23 -33.08
N GLY A 569 -3.47 0.56 -34.24
CA GLY A 569 -3.57 1.23 -35.54
C GLY A 569 -4.80 2.14 -35.65
N TYR A 570 -5.94 1.69 -35.10
CA TYR A 570 -7.13 2.53 -34.97
C TYR A 570 -6.85 3.80 -34.16
N TYR A 571 -6.25 3.65 -32.98
CA TYR A 571 -5.98 4.75 -32.06
C TYR A 571 -4.98 5.75 -32.63
N HIS A 572 -3.86 5.28 -33.21
CA HIS A 572 -2.88 6.13 -33.88
C HIS A 572 -3.50 6.95 -35.02
N GLN A 573 -4.25 6.30 -35.91
CA GLN A 573 -4.90 7.00 -37.03
C GLN A 573 -5.97 7.98 -36.53
N ARG A 574 -6.69 7.62 -35.46
CA ARG A 574 -7.70 8.48 -34.85
C ARG A 574 -7.06 9.76 -34.31
N LYS A 575 -5.97 9.64 -33.53
CA LYS A 575 -5.24 10.80 -32.98
C LYS A 575 -4.67 11.69 -34.08
N ALA A 576 -4.11 11.11 -35.14
CA ALA A 576 -3.57 11.87 -36.27
C ALA A 576 -4.59 12.81 -36.93
N PHE A 577 -5.88 12.45 -36.98
CA PHE A 577 -6.94 13.34 -37.50
C PHE A 577 -7.22 14.56 -36.62
N PHE A 578 -6.89 14.51 -35.33
CA PHE A 578 -7.16 15.61 -34.40
C PHE A 578 -5.93 16.51 -34.21
N THR A 579 -4.71 15.98 -34.30
CA THR A 579 -3.48 16.79 -34.22
C THR A 579 -3.36 17.78 -35.38
N SER A 580 -3.68 17.35 -36.61
CA SER A 580 -3.59 18.21 -37.81
C SER A 580 -4.59 19.39 -37.83
N LYS A 581 -5.54 19.44 -36.89
CA LYS A 581 -6.44 20.58 -36.72
C LYS A 581 -5.86 21.62 -35.75
N THR A 582 -5.12 21.19 -34.73
CA THR A 582 -4.58 22.10 -33.70
C THR A 582 -3.49 23.00 -34.26
N GLU A 583 -2.63 22.49 -35.16
CA GLU A 583 -1.61 23.30 -35.85
C GLU A 583 -2.18 24.35 -36.81
N ASN A 584 -3.42 24.18 -37.30
CA ASN A 584 -4.05 25.12 -38.23
C ASN A 584 -4.94 26.18 -37.52
N ASP A 585 -5.27 25.99 -36.24
CA ASP A 585 -6.03 26.96 -35.44
C ASP A 585 -5.11 27.92 -34.65
N GLU A 586 -3.78 27.68 -34.66
CA GLU A 586 -2.73 28.54 -34.04
C GLU A 586 -1.96 29.40 -35.06
N SER A 587 -2.37 29.37 -36.33
CA SER A 587 -1.82 30.18 -37.44
C SER A 587 -2.92 30.99 -38.10
#